data_AF-A0A838G8H3-F1
#
_entry.id   AF-A0A838G8H3-F1
#
_cell.length_a   1.000
_cell.length_b   1.000
_cell.length_c   1.000
_cell.angle_alpha   90.00
_cell.angle_beta   90.00
_cell.angle_gamma   90.00
#
_symmetry.space_group_name_H-M   'P 1'
#
loop_
_entity.id
_entity.type
_entity.pdbx_description
1 polymer ?
#
loop_
_entity_poly.entity_id
_entity_poly.type
_entity_poly.pdbx_seq_one_letter_code
_entity_poly.pdbx_strand_id
1 'polypeptide(L)'
;MAWFGTDPLSTLRRRIDDVDVRLAALLAERTALTAAVQDLKRVSGHPGRDARREAEIVSRMAEVAGDLGPERIGRIMDAVIAESLDVAEQTRPGP
;
A
#
# COMPACT_ATOMS: atom_id res chain seq x y z
N MET A 1 -32.03 -6.70 9.27
CA MET A 1 -31.37 -5.39 9.09
C MET A 1 -31.68 -4.49 10.28
N ALA A 2 -30.88 -4.57 11.34
CA ALA A 2 -30.81 -3.54 12.38
C ALA A 2 -29.39 -3.60 12.97
N TRP A 3 -28.39 -3.43 12.10
CA TRP A 3 -26.96 -3.48 12.46
C TRP A 3 -26.35 -2.10 12.67
N PHE A 4 -27.19 -1.08 12.56
CA PHE A 4 -26.87 0.31 12.76
C PHE A 4 -27.92 0.82 13.73
N GLY A 5 -27.54 1.30 14.91
CA GLY A 5 -28.48 1.88 15.88
C GLY A 5 -29.13 3.16 15.34
N THR A 6 -29.41 4.13 16.22
CA THR A 6 -30.04 5.41 15.83
C THR A 6 -29.19 6.31 14.93
N ASP A 7 -27.92 5.96 14.66
CA ASP A 7 -27.05 6.67 13.72
C ASP A 7 -26.17 5.70 12.89
N PRO A 8 -26.67 5.25 11.73
CA PRO A 8 -25.94 4.40 10.80
C PRO A 8 -24.68 5.04 10.20
N LEU A 9 -24.71 6.34 9.91
CA LEU A 9 -23.60 7.02 9.29
C LEU A 9 -22.40 7.09 10.22
N SER A 10 -22.62 7.46 11.48
CA SER A 10 -21.57 7.50 12.51
C SER A 10 -20.96 6.13 12.76
N THR A 11 -21.77 5.07 12.69
CA THR A 11 -21.29 3.69 12.82
C THR A 11 -20.41 3.27 11.65
N LEU A 12 -20.80 3.60 10.42
CA LEU A 12 -19.99 3.33 9.22
C LEU A 12 -18.67 4.12 9.25
N ARG A 13 -18.70 5.39 9.67
CA ARG A 13 -17.49 6.22 9.78
C ARG A 13 -16.48 5.64 10.76
N ARG A 14 -16.91 5.24 11.97
CA ARG A 14 -16.01 4.55 12.92
C ARG A 14 -15.38 3.30 12.32
N ARG A 15 -16.15 2.53 11.55
CA ARG A 15 -15.64 1.33 10.89
C ARG A 15 -14.60 1.66 9.81
N ILE A 16 -14.76 2.78 9.10
CA ILE A 16 -13.77 3.29 8.15
C ILE A 16 -12.51 3.72 8.91
N ASP A 17 -12.64 4.48 10.00
CA ASP A 17 -11.49 4.91 10.81
C ASP A 17 -10.67 3.69 11.31
N ASP A 18 -11.35 2.62 11.76
CA ASP A 18 -10.69 1.37 12.16
C ASP A 18 -9.96 0.67 11.00
N VAL A 19 -10.49 0.76 9.77
CA VAL A 19 -9.81 0.26 8.57
C VAL A 19 -8.59 1.13 8.27
N ASP A 20 -8.73 2.45 8.33
CA ASP A 20 -7.67 3.41 8.01
C ASP A 20 -6.47 3.27 8.95
N VAL A 21 -6.70 3.04 10.24
CA VAL A 21 -5.62 2.72 11.20
C VAL A 21 -4.85 1.46 10.78
N ARG A 22 -5.56 0.42 10.33
CA ARG A 22 -4.92 -0.83 9.85
C ARG A 22 -4.19 -0.61 8.53
N LEU A 23 -4.76 0.17 7.62
CA LEU A 23 -4.09 0.54 6.38
C LEU A 23 -2.80 1.32 6.64
N ALA A 24 -2.80 2.27 7.57
CA ALA A 24 -1.60 3.03 7.96
C ALA A 24 -0.48 2.10 8.48
N ALA A 25 -0.83 1.13 9.33
CA ALA A 25 0.14 0.16 9.84
C ALA A 25 0.72 -0.72 8.71
N LEU A 26 -0.13 -1.21 7.80
CA LEU A 26 0.30 -2.02 6.66
C LEU A 26 1.17 -1.23 5.67
N LEU A 27 0.87 0.06 5.45
CA LEU A 27 1.69 0.93 4.62
C LEU A 27 3.07 1.13 5.23
N ALA A 28 3.16 1.41 6.54
CA ALA A 28 4.43 1.55 7.24
C ALA A 28 5.30 0.28 7.13
N GLU A 29 4.71 -0.89 7.35
CA GLU A 29 5.39 -2.18 7.18
C GLU A 29 5.87 -2.38 5.73
N ARG A 30 5.00 -2.12 4.75
CA ARG A 30 5.31 -2.27 3.32
C ARG A 30 6.44 -1.34 2.87
N THR A 31 6.48 -0.12 3.39
CA THR A 31 7.57 0.83 3.13
C THR A 31 8.88 0.35 3.74
N ALA A 32 8.87 -0.14 4.99
CA ALA A 32 10.07 -0.71 5.62
C ALA A 32 10.62 -1.92 4.85
N LEU A 33 9.75 -2.81 4.37
CA LEU A 33 10.14 -3.94 3.51
C LEU A 33 10.73 -3.49 2.18
N THR A 34 10.26 -2.37 1.62
CA THR A 34 10.81 -1.81 0.38
C THR A 34 12.22 -1.31 0.57
N ALA A 35 12.49 -0.60 1.67
CA ALA A 35 13.84 -0.16 2.03
C ALA A 35 14.79 -1.36 2.15
N ALA A 36 14.39 -2.41 2.87
CA ALA A 36 15.19 -3.62 3.01
C ALA A 36 15.49 -4.30 1.65
N VAL A 37 14.51 -4.33 0.73
CA VAL A 37 14.71 -4.88 -0.63
C VAL A 37 15.67 -4.01 -1.45
N GLN A 38 15.56 -2.68 -1.37
CA GLN A 38 16.47 -1.75 -2.06
C GLN A 38 17.91 -1.93 -1.58
N ASP A 39 18.11 -2.07 -0.27
CA ASP A 39 19.43 -2.33 0.32
C ASP A 39 20.05 -3.63 -0.18
N LEU A 40 19.25 -4.71 -0.24
CA LEU A 40 19.71 -6.00 -0.76
C LEU A 40 20.03 -5.94 -2.26
N LYS A 41 19.23 -5.21 -3.04
CA LYS A 41 19.46 -4.99 -4.48
C LYS A 41 20.64 -4.06 -4.76
N ARG A 42 21.13 -3.31 -3.77
CA ARG A 42 22.13 -2.23 -3.92
C ARG A 42 21.69 -1.18 -4.95
N VAL A 43 20.40 -0.88 -4.96
CA VAL A 43 19.79 0.18 -5.76
C VAL A 43 19.09 1.16 -4.82
N SER A 44 18.92 2.41 -5.25
CA SER A 44 18.11 3.40 -4.53
C SER A 44 17.01 3.92 -5.44
N GLY A 45 15.90 4.34 -4.83
CA GLY A 45 14.80 5.02 -5.50
C GLY A 45 14.18 4.21 -6.65
N HIS A 46 13.72 4.96 -7.64
CA HIS A 46 12.96 4.47 -8.78
C HIS A 46 13.68 3.50 -9.75
N PRO A 47 15.02 3.57 -9.96
CA PRO A 47 15.74 2.60 -10.80
C PRO A 47 15.57 1.13 -10.41
N GLY A 48 15.20 0.82 -9.16
CA GLY A 48 14.97 -0.55 -8.69
C GLY A 48 13.59 -1.15 -9.02
N ARG A 49 12.73 -0.41 -9.73
CA ARG A 49 11.38 -0.86 -10.13
C ARG A 49 11.44 -2.03 -11.11
N ASP A 50 10.47 -2.93 -10.97
CA ASP A 50 10.35 -4.14 -11.78
C ASP A 50 8.89 -4.27 -12.23
N ALA A 51 8.62 -3.82 -13.45
CA ALA A 51 7.27 -3.76 -14.00
C ALA A 51 6.55 -5.12 -13.99
N ARG A 52 7.28 -6.23 -14.21
CA ARG A 52 6.70 -7.57 -14.15
C ARG A 52 6.29 -7.90 -12.72
N ARG A 53 7.16 -7.64 -11.75
CA ARG A 53 6.86 -7.87 -10.34
C ARG A 53 5.69 -7.00 -9.85
N GLU A 54 5.61 -5.75 -10.31
CA GLU A 54 4.53 -4.83 -9.96
C GLU A 54 3.19 -5.30 -10.54
N ALA A 55 3.16 -5.77 -11.79
CA ALA A 55 1.97 -6.36 -12.40
C ALA A 55 1.48 -7.61 -11.63
N GLU A 56 2.39 -8.47 -11.17
CA GLU A 56 2.05 -9.63 -10.32
C GLU A 56 1.46 -9.23 -8.96
N ILE A 57 1.92 -8.12 -8.38
CA ILE A 57 1.34 -7.58 -7.13
C ILE A 57 -0.09 -7.11 -7.39
N VAL A 58 -0.29 -6.34 -8.45
CA VAL A 58 -1.62 -5.82 -8.83
C VAL A 58 -2.60 -6.95 -9.10
N SER A 59 -2.20 -7.97 -9.87
CA SER A 59 -3.03 -9.13 -10.18
C SER A 59 -3.51 -9.84 -8.91
N ARG A 60 -2.58 -10.18 -8.00
CA ARG A 60 -2.91 -10.87 -6.75
C ARG A 60 -3.78 -10.02 -5.81
N MET A 61 -3.56 -8.72 -5.77
CA MET A 61 -4.39 -7.82 -4.94
C MET A 61 -5.77 -7.61 -5.52
N ALA A 62 -5.92 -7.59 -6.85
CA ALA A 62 -7.22 -7.47 -7.51
C ALA A 62 -8.12 -8.67 -7.23
N GLU A 63 -7.56 -9.89 -7.15
CA GLU A 63 -8.30 -11.10 -6.75
C GLU A 63 -8.91 -10.97 -5.35
N VAL A 64 -8.19 -10.32 -4.42
CA VAL A 64 -8.64 -10.11 -3.04
C VAL A 64 -9.60 -8.93 -2.93
N ALA A 65 -9.35 -7.85 -3.67
CA ALA A 65 -10.09 -6.60 -3.57
C ALA A 65 -11.46 -6.62 -4.27
N GLY A 66 -11.76 -7.67 -5.05
CA GLY A 66 -13.05 -7.87 -5.71
C GLY A 66 -13.42 -6.68 -6.60
N ASP A 67 -14.40 -5.90 -6.16
CA ASP A 67 -15.02 -4.80 -6.91
C ASP A 67 -14.06 -3.68 -7.35
N LEU A 68 -12.88 -3.56 -6.72
CA LEU A 68 -11.89 -2.57 -7.16
C LEU A 68 -11.26 -2.93 -8.51
N GLY A 69 -11.11 -4.23 -8.81
CA GLY A 69 -10.50 -4.70 -10.05
C GLY A 69 -9.03 -4.27 -10.25
N PRO A 70 -8.36 -4.79 -11.30
CA PRO A 70 -6.94 -4.58 -11.52
C PRO A 70 -6.56 -3.13 -11.84
N GLU A 71 -7.39 -2.36 -12.54
CA GLU A 71 -6.99 -0.98 -12.89
C GLU A 71 -6.96 -0.05 -11.68
N ARG A 72 -7.91 -0.16 -10.74
CA ARG A 72 -7.92 0.69 -9.54
C ARG A 72 -6.83 0.26 -8.58
N ILE A 73 -6.65 -1.05 -8.41
CA ILE A 73 -5.54 -1.59 -7.61
C ILE A 73 -4.19 -1.20 -8.20
N GLY A 74 -4.07 -1.17 -9.53
CA GLY A 74 -2.88 -0.69 -10.23
C GLY A 74 -2.49 0.73 -9.81
N ARG A 75 -3.44 1.67 -9.84
CA ARG A 75 -3.19 3.07 -9.44
C ARG A 75 -2.84 3.21 -7.96
N ILE A 76 -3.52 2.46 -7.09
CA ILE A 76 -3.23 2.47 -5.65
C ILE A 76 -1.80 1.96 -5.41
N MET A 77 -1.46 0.81 -6.01
CA MET A 77 -0.16 0.19 -5.78
C MET A 77 0.98 0.97 -6.42
N ASP A 78 0.76 1.62 -7.56
CA ASP A 78 1.75 2.51 -8.15
C ASP A 78 2.15 3.64 -7.18
N ALA A 79 1.15 4.31 -6.59
CA ALA A 79 1.40 5.34 -5.58
C ALA A 79 2.12 4.76 -4.34
N VAL A 80 1.65 3.63 -3.81
CA VAL A 80 2.28 2.99 -2.64
C VAL A 80 3.73 2.56 -2.93
N ILE A 81 4.01 2.05 -4.13
CA ILE A 81 5.36 1.66 -4.56
C ILE A 81 6.25 2.90 -4.66
N ALA A 82 5.81 3.94 -5.38
CA ALA A 82 6.57 5.17 -5.59
C ALA A 82 6.95 5.83 -4.26
N GLU A 83 5.96 6.10 -3.40
CA GLU A 83 6.19 6.75 -2.10
C GLU A 83 7.11 5.91 -1.19
N SER A 84 6.99 4.59 -1.24
CA SER A 84 7.89 3.71 -0.47
C SER A 84 9.33 3.77 -0.95
N LEU A 85 9.56 3.93 -2.26
CA LEU A 85 10.90 4.07 -2.83
C LEU A 85 11.50 5.42 -2.47
N ASP A 86 10.71 6.49 -2.50
CA ASP A 86 11.15 7.83 -2.12
C ASP A 86 11.52 7.89 -0.63
N VAL A 87 10.71 7.31 0.25
CA VAL A 87 11.04 7.21 1.69
C VAL A 87 12.30 6.38 1.91
N ALA A 88 12.47 5.27 1.19
CA ALA A 88 13.67 4.44 1.30
C ALA A 88 14.94 5.19 0.86
N GLU A 89 14.85 6.00 -0.19
CA GLU A 89 15.96 6.84 -0.66
C GLU A 89 16.32 7.93 0.36
N GLN A 90 15.33 8.59 0.96
CA GLN A 90 15.54 9.63 1.99
C GLN A 90 16.13 9.07 3.29
N THR A 91 15.78 7.83 3.64
CA THR A 91 16.19 7.20 4.91
C THR A 91 17.56 6.51 4.80
N ARG A 92 18.08 6.34 3.59
CA ARG A 92 19.38 5.70 3.37
C ARG A 92 20.48 6.59 3.98
N PRO A 93 21.27 6.11 4.95
CA PRO A 93 22.37 6.90 5.49
C PRO A 93 23.35 7.27 4.36
N GLY A 94 23.77 8.54 4.34
CA GLY A 94 24.78 9.03 3.41
C GLY A 94 26.10 8.25 3.51
N PRO A 95 26.98 8.37 2.50
CA PRO A 95 28.26 7.65 2.46
C PRO A 95 29.15 7.94 3.66
#